data_AF-A0A7Y1YB20-F1
#
_entry.id   AF-A0A7Y1YB20-F1
#
_cell.length_a   1.000
_cell.length_b   1.000
_cell.length_c   1.000
_cell.angle_alpha   90.00
_cell.angle_beta   90.00
_cell.angle_gamma   90.00
#
_symmetry.space_group_name_H-M   'P 1'
#
loop_
_entity.id
_entity.type
_entity.pdbx_description
1 polymer ?
#
loop_
_entity_poly.entity_id
_entity_poly.type
_entity_poly.pdbx_seq_one_letter_code
_entity_poly.pdbx_strand_id
1 'polypeptide(L)'
;LLLAAGMVDSGVVPLVTGAVFLGFDTTEMMLGHWFLVDPTLPRWSLNRLAIIGGAGLVADVIFLTLAGAGTGGTGDPVLGMAYIALTVMTALLLVGVYLSLREPSYTGVMAATGLSYLAVLVAFGVAVVGRMLTT
;
A
#
# COMPACT_ATOMS: atom_id res chain seq x y z
N LEU A 1 21.91 18.62 3.94
CA LEU A 1 20.55 18.14 4.25
C LEU A 1 20.00 17.29 3.11
N LEU A 2 19.73 17.85 1.92
CA LEU A 2 19.27 17.07 0.73
C LEU A 2 20.16 15.86 0.39
N LEU A 3 21.48 15.99 0.49
CA LEU A 3 22.42 14.89 0.23
C LEU A 3 22.28 13.73 1.22
N ALA A 4 22.07 13.99 2.51
CA ALA A 4 21.95 12.97 3.56
C ALA A 4 20.62 12.21 3.47
N ALA A 5 19.56 12.94 3.14
CA ALA A 5 18.22 12.41 2.95
C ALA A 5 18.12 11.52 1.70
N GLY A 6 18.78 11.92 0.61
CA GLY A 6 18.95 11.07 -0.59
C GLY A 6 19.76 9.80 -0.35
N MET A 7 20.63 9.74 0.68
CA MET A 7 21.35 8.50 1.04
C MET A 7 20.43 7.49 1.73
N VAL A 8 19.46 7.98 2.49
CA VAL A 8 18.50 7.12 3.20
C VAL A 8 17.58 6.43 2.20
N ASP A 9 17.08 7.17 1.19
CA ASP A 9 16.15 6.63 0.18
C ASP A 9 16.82 5.86 -0.97
N SER A 10 18.13 6.02 -1.20
CA SER A 10 18.86 5.29 -2.25
C SER A 10 19.34 3.89 -1.82
N GLY A 11 19.05 3.49 -0.59
CA GLY A 11 19.36 2.16 -0.08
C GLY A 11 18.56 1.04 -0.76
N VAL A 12 19.07 -0.18 -0.69
CA VAL A 12 18.35 -1.37 -1.20
C VAL A 12 17.05 -1.61 -0.42
N VAL A 13 17.03 -1.27 0.87
CA VAL A 13 15.87 -1.48 1.75
C VAL A 13 14.63 -0.68 1.30
N PRO A 14 14.65 0.66 1.19
CA PRO A 14 13.49 1.45 0.73
C PRO A 14 13.03 1.11 -0.68
N LEU A 15 13.97 0.67 -1.52
CA LEU A 15 13.69 0.27 -2.89
C LEU A 15 12.91 -1.06 -2.91
N VAL A 16 13.33 -2.03 -2.10
CA VAL A 16 12.65 -3.32 -1.98
C VAL A 16 11.31 -3.17 -1.27
N THR A 17 11.22 -2.45 -0.15
CA THR A 17 9.95 -2.27 0.57
C THR A 17 8.93 -1.52 -0.28
N GLY A 18 9.35 -0.45 -0.96
CA GLY A 18 8.47 0.33 -1.84
C GLY A 18 8.02 -0.46 -3.07
N ALA A 19 8.92 -1.23 -3.69
CA ALA A 19 8.59 -2.08 -4.84
C ALA A 19 7.64 -3.22 -4.45
N VAL A 20 7.84 -3.85 -3.29
CA VAL A 20 6.92 -4.88 -2.78
C VAL A 20 5.57 -4.25 -2.46
N PHE A 21 5.54 -3.14 -1.72
CA PHE A 21 4.30 -2.47 -1.35
C PHE A 21 3.46 -2.06 -2.58
N LEU A 22 4.00 -1.19 -3.44
CA LEU A 22 3.26 -0.67 -4.59
C LEU A 22 3.06 -1.73 -5.69
N GLY A 23 4.03 -2.63 -5.86
CA GLY A 23 3.97 -3.69 -6.86
C GLY A 23 2.86 -4.69 -6.56
N PHE A 24 2.71 -5.11 -5.30
CA PHE A 24 1.65 -6.04 -4.91
C PHE A 24 0.26 -5.37 -4.96
N ASP A 25 0.10 -4.15 -4.47
CA ASP A 25 -1.18 -3.43 -4.53
C ASP A 25 -1.63 -3.21 -6.00
N THR A 26 -0.69 -2.86 -6.89
CA THR A 26 -0.99 -2.68 -8.32
C THR A 26 -1.34 -4.02 -8.97
N THR A 27 -0.61 -5.09 -8.63
CA THR A 27 -0.87 -6.43 -9.16
C THR A 27 -2.25 -6.94 -8.70
N GLU A 28 -2.62 -6.68 -7.46
CA GLU A 28 -3.94 -7.03 -6.92
C GLU A 28 -5.05 -6.30 -7.68
N MET A 29 -4.88 -5.01 -7.96
CA MET A 29 -5.84 -4.24 -8.76
C MET A 29 -5.97 -4.78 -10.19
N MET A 30 -4.85 -5.07 -10.88
CA MET A 30 -4.90 -5.61 -12.25
C MET A 30 -5.54 -7.00 -12.29
N LEU A 31 -5.19 -7.87 -11.34
CA LEU A 31 -5.76 -9.21 -11.27
C LEU A 31 -7.24 -9.18 -10.88
N GLY A 32 -7.65 -8.22 -10.05
CA GLY A 32 -9.04 -7.94 -9.74
C GLY A 32 -9.86 -7.63 -11.00
N HIS A 33 -9.35 -6.79 -11.90
CA HIS A 33 -10.04 -6.48 -13.15
C HIS A 33 -10.16 -7.69 -14.08
N TRP A 34 -9.12 -8.54 -14.15
CA TRP A 34 -9.17 -9.77 -14.95
C TRP A 34 -10.21 -10.78 -14.41
N PHE A 35 -10.46 -10.79 -13.09
CA PHE A 35 -11.49 -11.61 -12.47
C PHE A 35 -12.92 -11.27 -12.93
N LEU A 36 -13.16 -10.01 -13.33
CA LEU A 36 -14.44 -9.59 -13.91
C LEU A 36 -14.63 -10.11 -15.33
N VAL A 37 -13.53 -10.32 -16.06
CA VAL A 37 -13.53 -10.85 -17.42
C VAL A 37 -13.63 -12.38 -17.41
N ASP A 38 -12.88 -13.03 -16.52
CA ASP A 38 -12.86 -14.49 -16.36
C ASP A 38 -13.06 -14.91 -14.90
N PRO A 39 -14.28 -15.32 -14.51
CA PRO A 39 -14.61 -15.74 -13.14
C PRO A 39 -14.02 -17.09 -12.73
N THR A 40 -13.37 -17.82 -13.65
CA THR A 40 -12.82 -19.15 -13.37
C THR A 40 -11.46 -19.11 -12.66
N LEU A 41 -10.87 -17.92 -12.51
CA LEU A 41 -9.60 -17.74 -11.83
C LEU A 41 -9.63 -18.22 -10.38
N PRO A 42 -8.51 -18.78 -9.87
CA PRO A 42 -8.44 -19.27 -8.52
C PRO A 42 -8.29 -18.11 -7.50
N ARG A 43 -9.23 -18.02 -6.56
CA ARG A 43 -9.27 -16.98 -5.51
C ARG A 43 -8.05 -16.99 -4.57
N TRP A 44 -7.30 -18.10 -4.50
CA TRP A 44 -6.09 -18.17 -3.68
C TRP A 44 -5.01 -17.17 -4.12
N SER A 45 -4.95 -16.85 -5.42
CA SER A 45 -3.96 -15.92 -5.94
C SER A 45 -4.22 -14.50 -5.43
N LEU A 46 -5.48 -14.05 -5.48
CA LEU A 46 -5.87 -12.73 -4.94
C LEU A 46 -5.62 -12.64 -3.43
N ASN A 47 -5.98 -13.70 -2.70
CA ASN A 47 -5.80 -13.73 -1.25
C ASN A 47 -4.30 -13.63 -0.86
N ARG A 48 -3.41 -14.30 -1.60
CA ARG A 48 -1.97 -14.18 -1.39
C ARG A 48 -1.43 -12.80 -1.73
N LEU A 49 -1.90 -12.18 -2.81
CA LEU A 49 -1.51 -10.81 -3.17
C LEU A 49 -1.93 -9.83 -2.07
N ALA A 50 -3.15 -9.92 -1.56
CA ALA A 50 -3.64 -9.08 -0.46
C ALA A 50 -2.77 -9.20 0.81
N ILE A 51 -2.37 -10.42 1.16
CA ILE A 51 -1.52 -10.68 2.33
C ILE A 51 -0.12 -10.10 2.13
N ILE A 52 0.48 -10.33 0.94
CA ILE A 52 1.85 -9.86 0.67
C ILE A 52 1.87 -8.34 0.47
N GLY A 53 0.86 -7.75 -0.16
CA GLY A 53 0.67 -6.30 -0.28
C GLY A 53 0.53 -5.64 1.09
N GLY A 54 -0.32 -6.20 1.97
CA GLY A 54 -0.43 -5.76 3.36
C GLY A 54 0.89 -5.88 4.15
N ALA A 55 1.64 -6.97 3.97
CA ALA A 55 2.97 -7.11 4.56
C ALA A 55 3.97 -6.09 3.99
N GLY A 56 3.88 -5.78 2.69
CA GLY A 56 4.64 -4.74 2.01
C GLY A 56 4.36 -3.35 2.60
N LEU A 57 3.08 -3.00 2.80
CA LEU A 57 2.68 -1.76 3.46
C LEU A 57 3.32 -1.65 4.85
N VAL A 58 3.21 -2.70 5.67
CA VAL A 58 3.79 -2.70 7.02
C VAL A 58 5.31 -2.51 6.96
N ALA A 59 6.01 -3.20 6.05
CA ALA A 59 7.44 -3.08 5.89
C ALA A 59 7.87 -1.66 5.45
N ASP A 60 7.20 -1.06 4.47
CA ASP A 60 7.51 0.29 3.99
C ASP A 60 7.20 1.34 5.06
N VAL A 61 6.07 1.23 5.77
CA VAL A 61 5.69 2.13 6.86
C VAL A 61 6.68 2.05 8.02
N ILE A 62 7.12 0.85 8.42
CA ILE A 62 8.14 0.70 9.46
C ILE A 62 9.44 1.38 9.03
N PHE A 63 9.88 1.16 7.79
CA PHE A 63 11.08 1.82 7.29
C PHE A 63 10.94 3.34 7.32
N LEU A 64 9.87 3.88 6.74
CA LEU A 64 9.65 5.32 6.64
C LEU A 64 9.51 5.99 8.01
N THR A 65 8.82 5.35 8.96
CA THR A 65 8.69 5.88 10.33
C THR A 65 10.02 5.87 11.08
N LEU A 66 10.85 4.84 10.92
CA LEU A 66 12.21 4.80 11.47
C LEU A 66 13.13 5.84 10.82
N ALA A 67 12.91 6.13 9.54
CA ALA A 67 13.61 7.20 8.82
C ALA A 67 13.12 8.61 9.17
N GLY A 68 12.02 8.75 9.93
CA GLY A 68 11.53 10.02 10.46
C GLY A 68 10.15 10.47 9.96
N ALA A 69 9.49 9.71 9.08
CA ALA A 69 8.14 10.04 8.60
C ALA A 69 7.11 9.97 9.74
N GLY A 70 6.34 11.06 9.93
CA GLY A 70 5.20 11.11 10.85
C GLY A 70 5.54 11.20 12.35
N THR A 71 6.81 11.33 12.74
CA THR A 71 7.24 11.37 14.16
C THR A 71 7.30 12.78 14.77
N GLY A 72 6.74 13.79 14.09
CA GLY A 72 6.75 15.18 14.57
C GLY A 72 8.12 15.87 14.54
N GLY A 73 9.10 15.28 13.85
CA GLY A 73 10.41 15.89 13.53
C GLY A 73 10.34 16.97 12.45
N THR A 74 11.48 17.31 11.83
CA THR A 74 11.75 18.43 10.89
C THR A 74 10.84 18.59 9.66
N GLY A 75 9.81 17.76 9.49
CA GLY A 75 8.83 17.84 8.40
C GLY A 75 7.59 18.69 8.72
N ASP A 76 6.81 18.99 7.69
CA ASP A 76 5.55 19.72 7.82
C ASP A 76 4.52 18.89 8.63
N PRO A 77 3.97 19.40 9.75
CA PRO A 77 3.02 18.67 10.59
C PRO A 77 1.74 18.28 9.85
N VAL A 78 1.32 19.05 8.84
CA VAL A 78 0.16 18.73 8.00
C VAL A 78 0.46 17.50 7.15
N LEU A 79 1.65 17.44 6.54
CA LEU A 79 2.08 16.27 5.76
C LEU A 79 2.28 15.04 6.66
N GLY A 80 2.80 15.22 7.88
CA GLY A 80 2.91 14.14 8.87
C GLY A 80 1.54 13.54 9.22
N MET A 81 0.53 14.39 9.46
CA MET A 81 -0.83 13.92 9.73
C MET A 81 -1.47 13.28 8.49
N ALA A 82 -1.23 13.83 7.30
CA ALA A 82 -1.67 13.25 6.04
C ALA A 82 -1.07 11.86 5.82
N TYR A 83 0.23 11.67 6.07
CA TYR A 83 0.89 10.36 6.00
C TYR A 83 0.24 9.33 6.92
N ILE A 84 -0.04 9.70 8.17
CA ILE A 84 -0.72 8.81 9.12
C ILE A 84 -2.12 8.46 8.61
N ALA A 85 -2.90 9.45 8.19
CA ALA A 85 -4.26 9.24 7.67
C ALA A 85 -4.28 8.35 6.43
N LEU A 86 -3.37 8.57 5.49
CA LEU A 86 -3.22 7.76 4.28
C LEU A 86 -2.79 6.32 4.61
N THR A 87 -1.88 6.15 5.57
CA THR A 87 -1.41 4.83 6.02
C THR A 87 -2.56 4.03 6.63
N VAL A 88 -3.32 4.67 7.53
CA VAL A 88 -4.50 4.05 8.16
C VAL A 88 -5.56 3.71 7.11
N MET A 89 -5.86 4.62 6.19
CA MET A 89 -6.83 4.36 5.12
C MET A 89 -6.39 3.23 4.20
N THR A 90 -5.11 3.17 3.83
CA THR A 90 -4.59 2.07 3.00
C THR A 90 -4.75 0.73 3.72
N ALA A 91 -4.37 0.67 5.01
CA ALA A 91 -4.54 -0.54 5.80
C ALA A 91 -6.01 -0.98 5.91
N LEU A 92 -6.93 -0.04 6.16
CA LEU A 92 -8.36 -0.33 6.21
C LEU A 92 -8.90 -0.86 4.89
N LEU A 93 -8.45 -0.29 3.77
CA LEU A 93 -8.86 -0.72 2.43
C LEU A 93 -8.33 -2.12 2.10
N LEU A 94 -7.05 -2.40 2.38
CA LEU A 94 -6.47 -3.74 2.17
C LEU A 94 -7.17 -4.81 3.02
N VAL A 95 -7.50 -4.48 4.28
CA VAL A 95 -8.33 -5.36 5.12
C VAL A 95 -9.72 -5.54 4.52
N GLY A 96 -10.33 -4.47 4.01
CA GLY A 96 -11.62 -4.53 3.31
C GLY A 96 -11.59 -5.45 2.08
N VAL A 97 -10.55 -5.35 1.25
CA VAL A 97 -10.35 -6.23 0.09
C VAL A 97 -10.24 -7.69 0.55
N TYR A 98 -9.39 -7.95 1.54
CA TYR A 98 -9.18 -9.28 2.09
C TYR A 98 -10.47 -9.92 2.65
N LEU A 99 -11.25 -9.13 3.39
CA LEU A 99 -12.54 -9.57 3.94
C LEU A 99 -13.56 -9.82 2.82
N SER A 100 -13.60 -8.95 1.81
CA SER A 100 -14.52 -9.07 0.68
C SER A 100 -14.25 -10.33 -0.14
N LEU A 101 -12.99 -10.76 -0.25
CA LEU A 101 -12.60 -11.98 -0.94
C LEU A 101 -13.01 -13.28 -0.22
N ARG A 102 -13.31 -13.20 1.08
CA ARG A 102 -13.82 -14.36 1.84
C ARG A 102 -15.29 -14.64 1.56
N GLU A 103 -16.01 -13.69 0.96
CA GLU A 103 -17.41 -13.87 0.60
C GLU A 103 -17.53 -14.81 -0.62
N PRO A 104 -18.31 -15.91 -0.53
CA PRO A 104 -18.43 -16.88 -1.62
C PRO A 104 -19.17 -16.31 -2.85
N SER A 105 -19.94 -15.24 -2.69
CA SER A 105 -20.74 -14.62 -3.75
C SER A 105 -19.92 -13.81 -4.76
N TYR A 106 -20.42 -13.70 -5.99
CA TYR A 106 -19.83 -12.87 -7.06
C TYR A 106 -19.72 -11.39 -6.67
N THR A 107 -20.64 -10.90 -5.84
CA THR A 107 -20.65 -9.53 -5.33
C THR A 107 -19.44 -9.23 -4.44
N GLY A 108 -18.90 -10.22 -3.72
CA GLY A 108 -17.69 -10.06 -2.92
C GLY A 108 -16.44 -9.79 -3.78
N VAL A 109 -16.36 -10.40 -4.96
CA VAL A 109 -15.27 -10.13 -5.90
C VAL A 109 -15.43 -8.73 -6.50
N MET A 110 -16.64 -8.35 -6.92
CA MET A 110 -16.90 -7.01 -7.45
C MET A 110 -16.53 -5.91 -6.44
N ALA A 111 -16.90 -6.08 -5.17
CA ALA A 111 -16.52 -5.13 -4.11
C ALA A 111 -15.01 -5.10 -3.86
N ALA A 112 -14.34 -6.25 -3.87
CA ALA A 112 -12.88 -6.33 -3.71
C ALA A 112 -12.15 -5.55 -4.81
N THR A 113 -12.59 -5.64 -6.06
CA THR A 113 -11.98 -4.88 -7.17
C THR A 113 -12.09 -3.37 -6.96
N GLY A 114 -13.26 -2.85 -6.59
CA GLY A 114 -13.44 -1.42 -6.32
C GLY A 114 -12.61 -0.92 -5.14
N LEU A 115 -12.52 -1.71 -4.07
CA LEU A 115 -11.71 -1.38 -2.90
C LEU A 115 -10.21 -1.39 -3.22
N SER A 116 -9.72 -2.34 -4.04
CA SER A 116 -8.31 -2.40 -4.45
C SER A 116 -7.88 -1.18 -5.28
N TYR A 117 -8.79 -0.60 -6.07
CA TYR A 117 -8.54 0.63 -6.83
C TYR A 117 -8.33 1.83 -5.89
N LEU A 118 -9.20 1.97 -4.89
CA LEU A 118 -9.03 2.99 -3.86
C LEU A 118 -7.75 2.74 -3.05
N ALA A 119 -7.45 1.48 -2.72
CA ALA A 119 -6.25 1.11 -1.99
C ALA A 119 -4.98 1.58 -2.72
N VAL A 120 -4.87 1.29 -4.02
CA VAL A 120 -3.75 1.73 -4.86
C VAL A 120 -3.59 3.25 -4.86
N LEU A 121 -4.68 4.01 -5.01
CA LEU A 121 -4.60 5.48 -5.05
C LEU A 121 -4.07 6.06 -3.72
N VAL A 122 -4.54 5.53 -2.60
CA VAL A 122 -4.11 5.98 -1.27
C VAL A 122 -2.69 5.48 -0.96
N ALA A 123 -2.34 4.26 -1.40
CA ALA A 123 -1.01 3.67 -1.27
C ALA A 123 0.08 4.51 -1.96
N PHE A 124 -0.19 5.01 -3.17
CA PHE A 124 0.69 5.97 -3.83
C PHE A 124 0.87 7.25 -3.00
N GLY A 125 -0.19 7.73 -2.36
CA GLY A 125 -0.13 8.85 -1.42
C GLY A 125 0.81 8.57 -0.24
N VAL A 126 0.70 7.38 0.39
CA VAL A 126 1.60 6.95 1.47
C VAL A 126 3.05 6.95 1.00
N ALA A 127 3.32 6.31 -0.14
CA ALA A 127 4.68 6.15 -0.66
C ALA A 127 5.34 7.48 -1.00
N VAL A 128 4.60 8.43 -1.59
CA VAL A 128 5.10 9.75 -1.98
C VAL A 128 5.27 10.66 -0.76
N VAL A 129 4.22 10.82 0.06
CA VAL A 129 4.27 11.71 1.23
C VAL A 129 5.29 11.20 2.25
N GLY A 130 5.35 9.88 2.46
CA GLY A 130 6.31 9.28 3.38
C GLY A 130 7.76 9.58 2.98
N ARG A 131 8.09 9.47 1.69
CA ARG A 131 9.42 9.80 1.17
C ARG A 131 9.70 11.31 1.20
N MET A 132 8.72 12.15 0.90
CA MET A 132 8.85 13.62 1.04
C MET A 132 9.17 14.06 2.47
N LEU A 133 8.69 13.32 3.48
CA LEU A 133 8.97 13.60 4.89
C LEU A 133 10.35 13.10 5.34
N THR A 134 10.95 12.16 4.60
CA THR A 134 12.30 11.63 4.87
C THR A 134 13.39 12.34 4.07
N THR A 135 13.04 13.09 3.01
CA THR A 135 13.94 13.94 2.19
C THR A 135 14.14 15.35 2.72
#